data_AF-A0A945JK26-F1
#
_entry.id   AF-A0A945JK26-F1
#
_cell.length_a   1.000
_cell.length_b   1.000
_cell.length_c   1.000
_cell.angle_alpha   90.00
_cell.angle_beta   90.00
_cell.angle_gamma   90.00
#
_symmetry.space_group_name_H-M   'P 1'
#
loop_
_entity.id
_entity.type
_entity.pdbx_description
1 polymer ?
#
loop_
_entity_poly.entity_id
_entity_poly.type
_entity_poly.pdbx_seq_one_letter_code
_entity_poly.pdbx_strand_id
1 'polypeptide(L)'
;MLVSVGVDIGSSTTHLVFSHVKMEHRDGRFVVADRSVMFESDIFLTPYVDDDTIDAKALGDFIALQYGWAQLTPDDIDTGALILTGIAVRQKNARAIGELFSLETGKFVSVSAGDHLETAMAAHGSGAVVNSGLAGVTVMNIDMGGGTSKIAICDHGEVVDLTAVDIGARLIALHEDGRVARIEEAGKRFAGELGLELSVGQSPPEGALEALADSMADRLVEISGRGNLAPETEALLRLPALHWEGAIDAVTFSGGVSEYLYGYEQTDYGDLGLLLARAVRERVEASGVRIMESVENIRATVVGASQYTIQLSGTTIFVAPDHILPLRNVPAVTPRFALEEDSLDQTAIAAAVRDALVRLDLSQGDQPVALCFDWRGSASYQRTHDFLTGVTAGLSVILDKGHPLVLVCQGDIGRVFGIHVAEELGSASPIVSIDGIALEEFDFVDIGAPLEGSGAVPVVIKSLLFPTSAAPGREGLEGS
;
A
#
# COMPACT_ATOMS: atom_id res chain seq x y z
N MET A 1 -9.57 -16.07 -14.21
CA MET A 1 -8.17 -16.17 -13.77
C MET A 1 -7.48 -15.03 -14.46
N LEU A 2 -6.80 -14.18 -13.71
CA LEU A 2 -6.13 -12.97 -14.20
C LEU A 2 -4.62 -13.17 -14.12
N VAL A 3 -3.88 -12.60 -15.06
CA VAL A 3 -2.43 -12.43 -14.95
C VAL A 3 -2.18 -11.08 -14.29
N SER A 4 -1.54 -11.08 -13.13
CA SER A 4 -1.15 -9.88 -12.43
C SER A 4 0.36 -9.73 -12.34
N VAL A 5 0.80 -8.49 -12.13
CA VAL A 5 2.17 -8.19 -11.75
C VAL A 5 2.18 -7.24 -10.57
N GLY A 6 2.98 -7.56 -9.56
CA GLY A 6 3.35 -6.65 -8.50
C GLY A 6 4.77 -6.16 -8.74
N VAL A 7 5.00 -4.86 -8.64
CA VAL A 7 6.33 -4.24 -8.67
C VAL A 7 6.50 -3.51 -7.36
N ASP A 8 7.58 -3.77 -6.63
CA ASP A 8 7.92 -3.04 -5.41
C ASP A 8 9.27 -2.36 -5.61
N ILE A 9 9.25 -1.05 -5.45
CA ILE A 9 10.41 -0.16 -5.50
C ILE A 9 10.60 0.37 -4.08
N GLY A 10 11.44 -0.31 -3.32
CA GLY A 10 11.87 0.14 -2.01
C GLY A 10 13.10 1.05 -2.06
N SER A 11 13.47 1.58 -0.90
CA SER A 11 14.66 2.44 -0.71
C SER A 11 15.99 1.81 -1.11
N SER A 12 16.01 0.49 -1.29
CA SER A 12 17.24 -0.29 -1.39
C SER A 12 17.16 -1.33 -2.48
N THR A 13 16.01 -2.00 -2.59
CA THR A 13 15.78 -3.05 -3.55
C THR A 13 14.52 -2.77 -4.35
N THR A 14 14.57 -3.19 -5.60
CA THR A 14 13.44 -3.26 -6.52
C THR A 14 13.29 -4.70 -6.96
N HIS A 15 12.06 -5.20 -6.95
CA HIS A 15 11.73 -6.53 -7.47
C HIS A 15 10.27 -6.59 -7.91
N LEU A 16 9.95 -7.62 -8.70
CA LEU A 16 8.61 -7.81 -9.22
C LEU A 16 8.23 -9.29 -9.31
N VAL A 17 6.93 -9.53 -9.24
CA VAL A 17 6.34 -10.86 -9.19
C VAL A 17 5.16 -10.91 -10.15
N PHE A 18 5.19 -11.89 -11.06
CA PHE A 18 4.05 -12.21 -11.91
C PHE A 18 3.25 -13.34 -11.28
N SER A 19 1.93 -13.26 -11.34
CA SER A 19 1.06 -14.22 -10.67
C SER A 19 -0.20 -14.48 -11.47
N HIS A 20 -0.72 -15.69 -11.33
CA HIS A 20 -2.11 -15.95 -11.65
C HIS A 20 -2.97 -15.71 -10.43
N VAL A 21 -4.01 -14.90 -10.59
CA VAL A 21 -4.98 -14.59 -9.54
C VAL A 21 -6.33 -15.18 -9.93
N LYS A 22 -6.85 -16.07 -9.10
CA LYS A 22 -8.20 -16.60 -9.23
C LYS A 22 -9.14 -15.71 -8.41
N MET A 23 -10.05 -15.05 -9.11
CA MET A 23 -11.11 -14.26 -8.48
C MET A 23 -12.38 -15.09 -8.35
N GLU A 24 -13.07 -14.97 -7.22
CA GLU A 24 -14.40 -15.54 -6.99
C GLU A 24 -15.39 -14.43 -6.64
N HIS A 25 -16.61 -14.55 -7.17
CA HIS A 25 -17.69 -13.62 -6.86
C HIS A 25 -18.43 -14.09 -5.60
N ARG A 26 -18.39 -13.30 -4.53
CA ARG A 26 -19.05 -13.57 -3.25
C ARG A 26 -19.75 -12.30 -2.77
N ASP A 27 -21.02 -12.41 -2.44
CA ASP A 27 -21.83 -11.29 -1.89
C ASP A 27 -21.79 -10.01 -2.74
N GLY A 28 -21.84 -10.13 -4.08
CA GLY A 28 -21.87 -8.98 -5.00
C GLY A 28 -20.50 -8.35 -5.29
N ARG A 29 -19.42 -8.90 -4.74
CA ARG A 29 -18.04 -8.43 -4.96
C ARG A 29 -17.14 -9.56 -5.43
N PHE A 30 -16.09 -9.21 -6.17
CA PHE A 30 -15.00 -10.16 -6.42
C PHE A 30 -14.00 -10.14 -5.28
N VAL A 31 -13.58 -11.31 -4.85
CA VAL A 31 -12.51 -11.50 -3.88
C VAL A 31 -11.45 -12.41 -4.46
N VAL A 32 -10.19 -12.20 -4.07
CA VAL A 32 -9.09 -13.11 -4.41
C VAL A 32 -9.32 -14.42 -3.69
N ALA A 33 -9.52 -15.50 -4.46
CA ALA A 33 -9.77 -16.84 -3.92
C ALA A 33 -8.51 -17.71 -3.88
N ASP A 34 -7.62 -17.53 -4.85
CA ASP A 34 -6.35 -18.25 -4.93
C ASP A 34 -5.33 -17.44 -5.75
N ARG A 35 -4.05 -17.66 -5.47
CA ARG A 35 -2.94 -17.03 -6.18
C ARG A 35 -1.79 -18.02 -6.34
N SER A 36 -1.24 -18.09 -7.55
CA SER A 36 -0.02 -18.85 -7.82
C SER A 36 1.02 -17.97 -8.50
N VAL A 37 2.22 -17.90 -7.92
CA VAL A 37 3.38 -17.21 -8.49
C VAL A 37 3.80 -17.90 -9.79
N MET A 38 3.94 -17.11 -10.87
CA MET A 38 4.40 -17.59 -12.18
C MET A 38 5.90 -17.39 -12.35
N PHE A 39 6.37 -16.20 -11.94
CA PHE A 39 7.75 -15.78 -12.09
C PHE A 39 8.08 -14.76 -11.02
N GLU A 40 9.30 -14.84 -10.51
CA GLU A 40 9.87 -13.88 -9.58
C GLU A 40 11.14 -13.32 -10.18
N SER A 41 11.29 -11.99 -10.17
CA SER A 41 12.53 -11.39 -10.65
C SER A 41 13.70 -11.65 -9.71
N ASP A 42 14.90 -11.45 -10.27
CA ASP A 42 16.07 -11.13 -9.48
C ASP A 42 15.80 -9.90 -8.59
N ILE A 43 16.53 -9.80 -7.49
CA ILE A 43 16.53 -8.60 -6.64
C ILE A 43 17.49 -7.60 -7.26
N PHE A 44 16.97 -6.42 -7.62
CA PHE A 44 17.77 -5.33 -8.16
C PHE A 44 18.01 -4.28 -7.09
N LEU A 45 19.23 -3.78 -6.96
CA LEU A 45 19.46 -2.62 -6.11
C LEU A 45 18.77 -1.41 -6.74
N THR A 46 17.87 -0.75 -6.01
CA THR A 46 17.12 0.40 -6.53
C THR A 46 18.13 1.44 -7.03
N PRO A 47 18.10 1.82 -8.32
CA PRO A 47 19.15 2.62 -8.90
C PRO A 47 18.90 4.10 -8.57
N TYR A 48 19.88 4.76 -7.98
CA TYR A 48 19.81 6.18 -7.66
C TYR A 48 20.85 6.95 -8.47
N VAL A 49 20.45 8.07 -9.06
CA VAL A 49 21.37 9.02 -9.72
C VAL A 49 22.06 9.87 -8.65
N ASP A 50 21.31 10.24 -7.62
CA ASP A 50 21.73 10.98 -6.43
C ASP A 50 20.81 10.60 -5.25
N ASP A 51 21.06 11.18 -4.06
CA ASP A 51 20.32 10.87 -2.83
C ASP A 51 18.80 11.08 -2.93
N ASP A 52 18.34 11.92 -3.88
CA ASP A 52 16.96 12.36 -4.00
C ASP A 52 16.25 11.91 -5.31
N THR A 53 16.95 11.12 -6.15
CA THR A 53 16.48 10.82 -7.52
C THR A 53 16.78 9.38 -7.94
N ILE A 54 15.72 8.62 -8.25
CA ILE A 54 15.84 7.27 -8.81
C ILE A 54 16.17 7.34 -10.31
N ASP A 55 17.06 6.49 -10.81
CA ASP A 55 17.35 6.35 -12.24
C ASP A 55 16.20 5.60 -12.94
N ALA A 56 15.23 6.36 -13.46
CA ALA A 56 14.06 5.82 -14.14
C ALA A 56 14.42 4.98 -15.39
N LYS A 57 15.54 5.28 -16.06
CA LYS A 57 15.95 4.53 -17.25
C LYS A 57 16.50 3.16 -16.85
N ALA A 58 17.42 3.13 -15.89
CA ALA A 58 17.98 1.86 -15.40
C ALA A 58 16.89 0.96 -14.81
N LEU A 59 15.93 1.57 -14.10
CA LEU A 59 14.75 0.88 -13.58
C LEU A 59 13.86 0.31 -14.69
N GLY A 60 13.54 1.10 -15.72
CA GLY A 60 12.76 0.65 -16.87
C GLY A 60 13.44 -0.48 -17.65
N ASP A 61 14.76 -0.37 -17.86
CA ASP A 61 15.56 -1.41 -18.53
C ASP A 61 15.55 -2.72 -17.73
N PHE A 62 15.67 -2.64 -16.39
CA PHE A 62 15.56 -3.80 -15.51
C PHE A 62 14.19 -4.47 -15.64
N ILE A 63 13.09 -3.71 -15.53
CA ILE A 63 11.73 -4.24 -15.62
C ILE A 63 11.49 -4.92 -16.97
N ALA A 64 11.86 -4.27 -18.08
CA ALA A 64 11.72 -4.83 -19.42
C ALA A 64 12.47 -6.16 -19.59
N LEU A 65 13.66 -6.29 -18.98
CA LEU A 65 14.40 -7.54 -18.96
C LEU A 65 13.64 -8.65 -18.23
N GLN A 66 13.01 -8.34 -17.10
CA GLN A 66 12.23 -9.31 -16.33
C GLN A 66 10.98 -9.78 -17.06
N TYR A 67 10.27 -8.90 -17.80
CA TYR A 67 9.20 -9.30 -18.72
C TYR A 67 9.70 -10.32 -19.75
N GLY A 68 10.86 -10.04 -20.35
CA GLY A 68 11.49 -10.95 -21.31
C GLY A 68 11.80 -12.32 -20.72
N TRP A 69 12.28 -12.39 -19.48
CA TRP A 69 12.55 -13.64 -18.77
C TRP A 69 11.29 -14.39 -18.36
N ALA A 70 10.25 -13.67 -17.94
CA ALA A 70 8.93 -14.23 -17.67
C ALA A 70 8.19 -14.69 -18.94
N GLN A 71 8.71 -14.34 -20.13
CA GLN A 71 8.08 -14.57 -21.44
C GLN A 71 6.70 -13.91 -21.55
N LEU A 72 6.55 -12.75 -20.93
CA LEU A 72 5.34 -11.94 -20.94
C LEU A 72 5.60 -10.61 -21.63
N THR A 73 4.56 -10.05 -22.22
CA THR A 73 4.51 -8.67 -22.67
C THR A 73 3.58 -7.85 -21.78
N PRO A 74 3.69 -6.52 -21.78
CA PRO A 74 2.77 -5.68 -21.01
C PRO A 74 1.28 -5.88 -21.38
N ASP A 75 0.99 -6.33 -22.61
CA ASP A 75 -0.37 -6.64 -23.07
C ASP A 75 -0.94 -7.94 -22.45
N ASP A 76 -0.08 -8.87 -22.01
CA ASP A 76 -0.49 -10.13 -21.38
C ASP A 76 -0.90 -9.95 -19.91
N ILE A 77 -0.60 -8.79 -19.32
CA ILE A 77 -0.98 -8.44 -17.95
C ILE A 77 -2.42 -7.97 -17.95
N ASP A 78 -3.27 -8.47 -17.06
CA ASP A 78 -4.65 -7.98 -16.88
C ASP A 78 -4.72 -6.83 -15.88
N THR A 79 -3.86 -6.88 -14.86
CA THR A 79 -3.82 -5.90 -13.78
C THR A 79 -2.42 -5.83 -13.15
N GLY A 80 -2.01 -4.66 -12.67
CA GLY A 80 -0.73 -4.53 -11.99
C GLY A 80 -0.77 -3.56 -10.82
N ALA A 81 0.06 -3.80 -9.81
CA ALA A 81 0.30 -2.88 -8.71
C ALA A 81 1.78 -2.51 -8.69
N LEU A 82 2.08 -1.22 -8.82
CA LEU A 82 3.39 -0.67 -8.52
C LEU A 82 3.35 -0.08 -7.12
N ILE A 83 4.25 -0.52 -6.25
CA ILE A 83 4.39 -0.02 -4.89
C ILE A 83 5.69 0.76 -4.82
N LEU A 84 5.59 1.98 -4.32
CA LEU A 84 6.74 2.72 -3.82
C LEU A 84 6.68 2.65 -2.30
N THR A 85 7.77 2.21 -1.67
CA THR A 85 7.86 2.05 -0.20
C THR A 85 9.01 2.85 0.41
N GLY A 86 8.94 3.09 1.72
CA GLY A 86 10.01 3.74 2.48
C GLY A 86 10.44 5.12 1.95
N ILE A 87 11.75 5.27 1.72
CA ILE A 87 12.37 6.51 1.23
C ILE A 87 12.10 6.69 -0.28
N ALA A 88 11.86 5.62 -1.03
CA ALA A 88 11.57 5.70 -2.47
C ALA A 88 10.31 6.56 -2.77
N VAL A 89 9.33 6.54 -1.86
CA VAL A 89 8.13 7.41 -1.92
C VAL A 89 8.48 8.90 -1.84
N ARG A 90 9.53 9.26 -1.10
CA ARG A 90 9.90 10.65 -0.80
C ARG A 90 10.76 11.29 -1.90
N GLN A 91 11.12 10.51 -2.92
CA GLN A 91 12.02 10.95 -3.98
C GLN A 91 11.34 11.97 -4.89
N LYS A 92 12.12 12.93 -5.41
CA LYS A 92 11.57 14.02 -6.25
C LYS A 92 10.84 13.52 -7.48
N ASN A 93 11.28 12.37 -8.00
CA ASN A 93 10.71 11.75 -9.18
C ASN A 93 9.83 10.53 -8.87
N ALA A 94 9.48 10.25 -7.62
CA ALA A 94 8.62 9.11 -7.25
C ALA A 94 7.28 9.13 -8.00
N ARG A 95 6.67 10.32 -8.13
CA ARG A 95 5.44 10.51 -8.91
C ARG A 95 5.65 10.22 -10.40
N ALA A 96 6.74 10.75 -10.97
CA ALA A 96 7.05 10.55 -12.39
C ALA A 96 7.33 9.06 -12.71
N ILE A 97 7.95 8.34 -11.77
CA ILE A 97 8.14 6.89 -11.83
C ILE A 97 6.80 6.18 -11.82
N GLY A 98 5.93 6.50 -10.84
CA GLY A 98 4.57 5.96 -10.79
C GLY A 98 3.78 6.18 -12.07
N GLU A 99 3.87 7.37 -12.66
CA GLU A 99 3.22 7.74 -13.91
C GLU A 99 3.83 7.01 -15.12
N LEU A 100 5.17 6.93 -15.22
CA LEU A 100 5.88 6.26 -16.32
C LEU A 100 5.44 4.79 -16.45
N PHE A 101 5.35 4.09 -15.33
CA PHE A 101 4.92 2.68 -15.32
C PHE A 101 3.40 2.51 -15.46
N SER A 102 2.61 3.52 -15.09
CA SER A 102 1.15 3.48 -15.26
C SER A 102 0.70 3.77 -16.70
N LEU A 103 1.47 4.58 -17.44
CA LEU A 103 1.17 5.04 -18.79
C LEU A 103 1.38 3.97 -19.86
N GLU A 104 2.27 3.00 -19.66
CA GLU A 104 2.64 2.04 -20.71
C GLU A 104 1.55 1.00 -21.05
N THR A 105 0.56 0.74 -20.18
CA THR A 105 -0.53 -0.22 -20.52
C THR A 105 -1.93 0.19 -20.12
N GLY A 106 -2.11 1.20 -19.24
CA GLY A 106 -3.44 1.50 -18.68
C GLY A 106 -4.01 0.42 -17.75
N LYS A 107 -3.29 -0.69 -17.53
CA LYS A 107 -3.67 -1.83 -16.66
C LYS A 107 -2.93 -1.85 -15.31
N PHE A 108 -1.84 -1.10 -15.21
CA PHE A 108 -1.10 -0.87 -13.95
C PHE A 108 -1.79 0.13 -13.08
N VAL A 109 -1.68 0.03 -11.77
CA VAL A 109 -1.95 1.12 -10.85
C VAL A 109 -0.73 1.36 -9.96
N SER A 110 -0.33 2.61 -9.81
CA SER A 110 0.70 3.02 -8.86
C SER A 110 0.13 3.34 -7.48
N VAL A 111 0.64 2.68 -6.46
CA VAL A 111 0.34 2.85 -5.04
C VAL A 111 1.59 3.41 -4.35
N SER A 112 1.44 4.55 -3.67
CA SER A 112 2.44 5.00 -2.72
C SER A 112 2.02 4.50 -1.34
N ALA A 113 2.77 3.55 -0.77
CA ALA A 113 2.41 2.99 0.53
C ALA A 113 3.06 3.81 1.66
N GLY A 114 2.24 4.43 2.50
CA GLY A 114 2.68 4.89 3.82
C GLY A 114 2.92 3.70 4.76
N ASP A 115 3.60 3.94 5.89
CA ASP A 115 4.01 2.89 6.83
C ASP A 115 2.84 1.96 7.25
N HIS A 116 1.63 2.50 7.42
CA HIS A 116 0.45 1.72 7.78
C HIS A 116 0.04 0.71 6.69
N LEU A 117 -0.04 1.17 5.44
CA LEU A 117 -0.42 0.32 4.30
C LEU A 117 0.68 -0.72 4.01
N GLU A 118 1.95 -0.31 4.06
CA GLU A 118 3.08 -1.21 3.93
C GLU A 118 3.03 -2.34 4.96
N THR A 119 2.73 -2.00 6.22
CA THR A 119 2.61 -2.99 7.31
C THR A 119 1.47 -3.98 7.08
N ALA A 120 0.29 -3.50 6.66
CA ALA A 120 -0.84 -4.37 6.35
C ALA A 120 -0.55 -5.29 5.15
N MET A 121 0.04 -4.75 4.08
CA MET A 121 0.40 -5.54 2.89
C MET A 121 1.43 -6.61 3.24
N ALA A 122 2.46 -6.27 4.02
CA ALA A 122 3.45 -7.25 4.47
C ALA A 122 2.82 -8.37 5.31
N ALA A 123 1.85 -8.05 6.16
CA ALA A 123 1.11 -9.04 6.95
C ALA A 123 0.28 -10.00 6.06
N HIS A 124 -0.36 -9.47 5.01
CA HIS A 124 -1.09 -10.29 4.05
C HIS A 124 -0.16 -11.17 3.22
N GLY A 125 0.89 -10.59 2.62
CA GLY A 125 1.76 -11.33 1.72
C GLY A 125 2.71 -12.28 2.43
N SER A 126 3.09 -12.03 3.70
CA SER A 126 3.82 -13.03 4.50
C SER A 126 2.98 -14.28 4.81
N GLY A 127 1.66 -14.20 4.63
CA GLY A 127 0.73 -15.25 4.99
C GLY A 127 0.30 -15.21 6.46
N ALA A 128 0.74 -14.23 7.26
CA ALA A 128 0.39 -14.13 8.67
C ALA A 128 -1.14 -14.03 8.89
N VAL A 129 -1.83 -13.26 8.05
CA VAL A 129 -3.29 -13.13 8.08
C VAL A 129 -3.98 -14.47 7.76
N VAL A 130 -3.53 -15.15 6.71
CA VAL A 130 -4.11 -16.45 6.33
C VAL A 130 -3.87 -17.50 7.42
N ASN A 131 -2.66 -17.53 7.96
CA ASN A 131 -2.28 -18.44 9.03
C ASN A 131 -3.06 -18.19 10.32
N SER A 132 -3.28 -16.93 10.72
CA SER A 132 -4.08 -16.61 11.90
C SER A 132 -5.53 -17.06 11.74
N GLY A 133 -6.12 -16.87 10.56
CA GLY A 133 -7.48 -17.30 10.25
C GLY A 133 -7.66 -18.82 10.20
N LEU A 134 -6.76 -19.54 9.52
CA LEU A 134 -6.85 -21.00 9.36
C LEU A 134 -6.54 -21.78 10.63
N ALA A 135 -5.52 -21.35 11.39
CA ALA A 135 -5.12 -22.02 12.62
C ALA A 135 -5.90 -21.51 13.86
N GLY A 136 -6.56 -20.36 13.75
CA GLY A 136 -7.27 -19.72 14.86
C GLY A 136 -6.33 -19.29 15.98
N VAL A 137 -5.18 -18.71 15.60
CA VAL A 137 -4.11 -18.27 16.51
C VAL A 137 -3.71 -16.84 16.21
N THR A 138 -3.13 -16.14 17.18
CA THR A 138 -2.60 -14.79 16.96
C THR A 138 -1.18 -14.87 16.42
N VAL A 139 -0.95 -14.29 15.24
CA VAL A 139 0.35 -14.28 14.54
C VAL A 139 0.88 -12.85 14.45
N MET A 140 2.11 -12.63 14.90
CA MET A 140 2.82 -11.37 14.68
C MET A 140 3.71 -11.47 13.44
N ASN A 141 3.50 -10.63 12.43
CA ASN A 141 4.43 -10.47 11.32
C ASN A 141 5.44 -9.36 11.64
N ILE A 142 6.72 -9.62 11.40
CA ILE A 142 7.80 -8.64 11.47
C ILE A 142 8.49 -8.59 10.10
N ASP A 143 8.13 -7.61 9.30
CA ASP A 143 8.75 -7.33 8.00
C ASP A 143 9.98 -6.45 8.20
N MET A 144 11.16 -7.01 8.00
CA MET A 144 12.44 -6.35 8.21
C MET A 144 13.06 -5.92 6.88
N GLY A 145 12.94 -4.62 6.59
CA GLY A 145 13.46 -4.00 5.38
C GLY A 145 14.85 -3.37 5.54
N GLY A 146 15.24 -2.56 4.54
CA GLY A 146 16.51 -1.85 4.54
C GLY A 146 16.57 -0.67 5.52
N GLY A 147 15.54 0.17 5.57
CA GLY A 147 15.52 1.36 6.44
C GLY A 147 14.57 1.28 7.62
N THR A 148 13.53 0.45 7.51
CA THR A 148 12.47 0.34 8.50
C THR A 148 11.95 -1.08 8.58
N SER A 149 11.40 -1.41 9.75
CA SER A 149 10.70 -2.67 10.00
C SER A 149 9.24 -2.40 10.28
N LYS A 150 8.36 -3.24 9.76
CA LYS A 150 6.90 -3.16 9.94
C LYS A 150 6.44 -4.32 10.78
N ILE A 151 5.59 -4.05 11.76
CA ILE A 151 5.12 -5.06 12.71
C ILE A 151 3.60 -5.04 12.70
N ALA A 152 2.99 -6.16 12.38
CA ALA A 152 1.53 -6.32 12.39
C ALA A 152 1.14 -7.51 13.26
N ILE A 153 0.05 -7.38 13.99
CA ILE A 153 -0.57 -8.45 14.76
C ILE A 153 -1.83 -8.87 14.01
N CYS A 154 -1.90 -10.15 13.68
CA CYS A 154 -3.02 -10.75 12.97
C CYS A 154 -3.74 -11.70 13.90
N ASP A 155 -5.05 -11.52 14.07
CA ASP A 155 -5.91 -12.40 14.86
C ASP A 155 -7.13 -12.80 14.04
N HIS A 156 -7.45 -14.09 14.02
CA HIS A 156 -8.61 -14.65 13.29
C HIS A 156 -8.79 -14.19 11.83
N GLY A 157 -7.70 -13.97 11.09
CA GLY A 157 -7.75 -13.56 9.69
C GLY A 157 -7.86 -12.05 9.47
N GLU A 158 -7.67 -11.24 10.51
CA GLU A 158 -7.69 -9.78 10.43
C GLU A 158 -6.41 -9.18 11.03
N VAL A 159 -5.94 -8.06 10.49
CA VAL A 159 -4.87 -7.26 11.12
C VAL A 159 -5.52 -6.40 12.21
N VAL A 160 -5.20 -6.69 13.47
CA VAL A 160 -5.85 -6.07 14.64
C VAL A 160 -5.03 -4.95 15.26
N ASP A 161 -3.73 -4.90 14.99
CA ASP A 161 -2.82 -3.87 15.48
C ASP A 161 -1.56 -3.82 14.63
N LEU A 162 -0.91 -2.66 14.55
CA LEU A 162 0.30 -2.49 13.76
C LEU A 162 1.16 -1.32 14.24
N THR A 163 2.45 -1.41 13.94
CA THR A 163 3.40 -0.32 14.10
C THR A 163 4.51 -0.40 13.05
N ALA A 164 5.32 0.65 12.95
CA ALA A 164 6.49 0.70 12.10
C ALA A 164 7.63 1.42 12.83
N VAL A 165 8.86 1.00 12.60
CA VAL A 165 10.04 1.45 13.34
C VAL A 165 11.24 1.66 12.41
N ASP A 166 12.07 2.67 12.70
CA ASP A 166 13.33 2.95 12.00
C ASP A 166 14.45 1.96 12.40
N ILE A 167 14.24 0.68 12.09
CA ILE A 167 15.21 -0.41 12.22
C ILE A 167 15.30 -1.16 10.89
N GLY A 168 16.49 -1.36 10.35
CA GLY A 168 16.68 -2.09 9.11
C GLY A 168 18.15 -2.35 8.76
N ALA A 169 18.38 -3.19 7.75
CA ALA A 169 19.72 -3.64 7.35
C ALA A 169 20.64 -2.52 6.85
N ARG A 170 20.09 -1.52 6.16
CA ARG A 170 20.84 -0.50 5.41
C ARG A 170 20.89 0.85 6.10
N LEU A 171 20.64 0.87 7.42
CA LEU A 171 20.92 2.04 8.25
C LEU A 171 22.41 2.43 8.20
N ILE A 172 23.29 1.43 8.00
CA ILE A 172 24.68 1.61 7.61
C ILE A 172 24.91 0.80 6.34
N ALA A 173 25.44 1.43 5.29
CA ALA A 173 25.85 0.76 4.06
C ALA A 173 27.37 0.89 3.88
N LEU A 174 28.00 -0.14 3.35
CA LEU A 174 29.44 -0.25 3.14
C LEU A 174 29.75 -0.32 1.63
N HIS A 175 30.93 0.17 1.27
CA HIS A 175 31.54 -0.14 -0.01
C HIS A 175 32.09 -1.58 -0.01
N GLU A 176 32.41 -2.10 -1.20
CA GLU A 176 33.05 -3.42 -1.35
C GLU A 176 34.37 -3.56 -0.56
N ASP A 177 35.04 -2.44 -0.26
CA ASP A 177 36.27 -2.41 0.54
C ASP A 177 36.03 -2.28 2.06
N GLY A 178 34.77 -2.38 2.51
CA GLY A 178 34.37 -2.37 3.91
C GLY A 178 34.34 -0.98 4.56
N ARG A 179 34.55 0.11 3.80
CA ARG A 179 34.38 1.47 4.31
C ARG A 179 32.92 1.89 4.27
N VAL A 180 32.51 2.72 5.23
CA VAL A 180 31.15 3.25 5.30
C VAL A 180 30.85 4.08 4.05
N ALA A 181 29.89 3.64 3.26
CA ALA A 181 29.38 4.35 2.10
C ALA A 181 28.28 5.35 2.49
N ARG A 182 27.38 4.93 3.39
CA ARG A 182 26.22 5.74 3.82
C ARG A 182 25.83 5.45 5.25
N ILE A 183 25.29 6.45 5.93
CA ILE A 183 24.75 6.38 7.30
C ILE A 183 23.40 7.10 7.32
N GLU A 184 22.32 6.37 7.56
CA GLU A 184 20.98 6.92 7.76
C GLU A 184 20.86 7.59 9.14
N GLU A 185 19.90 8.49 9.33
CA GLU A 185 19.71 9.20 10.61
C GLU A 185 19.49 8.25 11.80
N ALA A 186 18.70 7.18 11.63
CA ALA A 186 18.54 6.17 12.67
C ALA A 186 19.85 5.41 12.94
N GLY A 187 20.67 5.16 11.92
CA GLY A 187 22.01 4.60 12.07
C GLY A 187 22.93 5.50 12.89
N LYS A 188 22.88 6.82 12.68
CA LYS A 188 23.61 7.82 13.51
C LYS A 188 23.16 7.77 14.96
N ARG A 189 21.84 7.62 15.18
CA ARG A 189 21.26 7.53 16.52
C ARG A 189 21.78 6.31 17.29
N PHE A 190 21.67 5.12 16.70
CA PHE A 190 22.22 3.90 17.29
C PHE A 190 23.73 4.01 17.56
N ALA A 191 24.49 4.57 16.62
CA ALA A 191 25.92 4.80 16.81
C ALA A 191 26.19 5.75 17.98
N GLY A 192 25.43 6.83 18.10
CA GLY A 192 25.53 7.80 19.20
C GLY A 192 25.21 7.19 20.57
N GLU A 193 24.16 6.37 20.66
CA GLU A 193 23.78 5.65 21.88
C GLU A 193 24.87 4.67 22.34
N LEU A 194 25.58 4.04 21.39
CA LEU A 194 26.68 3.13 21.65
C LEU A 194 28.04 3.83 21.81
N GLY A 195 28.11 5.16 21.62
CA GLY A 195 29.36 5.91 21.64
C GLY A 195 30.33 5.56 20.50
N LEU A 196 29.80 5.07 19.37
CA LEU A 196 30.57 4.68 18.19
C LEU A 196 30.76 5.88 17.25
N GLU A 197 32.01 6.16 16.90
CA GLU A 197 32.34 7.16 15.88
C GLU A 197 32.33 6.50 14.49
N LEU A 198 31.23 6.68 13.76
CA LEU A 198 31.11 6.27 12.35
C LEU A 198 31.16 7.48 11.43
N SER A 199 31.90 7.37 10.34
CA SER A 199 32.06 8.43 9.35
C SER A 199 32.13 7.86 7.95
N VAL A 200 31.43 8.51 7.01
CA VAL A 200 31.46 8.15 5.60
C VAL A 200 32.90 8.18 5.07
N GLY A 201 33.28 7.16 4.32
CA GLY A 201 34.61 6.97 3.76
C GLY A 201 35.64 6.38 4.74
N GLN A 202 35.27 6.05 5.98
CA GLN A 202 36.13 5.38 6.95
C GLN A 202 35.69 3.94 7.18
N SER A 203 36.61 3.07 7.57
CA SER A 203 36.25 1.72 8.04
C SER A 203 35.59 1.81 9.42
N PRO A 204 34.49 1.09 9.68
CA PRO A 204 33.92 0.99 11.02
C PRO A 204 34.95 0.45 12.02
N PRO A 205 34.89 0.85 13.30
CA PRO A 205 35.66 0.20 14.37
C PRO A 205 35.35 -1.30 14.44
N GLU A 206 36.32 -2.09 14.90
CA GLU A 206 36.13 -3.53 15.11
C GLU A 206 34.96 -3.79 16.07
N GLY A 207 34.03 -4.66 15.68
CA GLY A 207 32.83 -5.00 16.47
C GLY A 207 31.70 -3.97 16.43
N ALA A 208 31.87 -2.84 15.73
CA ALA A 208 30.88 -1.77 15.70
C ALA A 208 29.57 -2.19 14.99
N LEU A 209 29.68 -2.93 13.89
CA LEU A 209 28.51 -3.36 13.11
C LEU A 209 27.69 -4.42 13.87
N GLU A 210 28.37 -5.33 14.57
CA GLU A 210 27.76 -6.33 15.45
C GLU A 210 27.02 -5.65 16.61
N ALA A 211 27.66 -4.68 17.28
CA ALA A 211 27.04 -3.95 18.38
C ALA A 211 25.80 -3.16 17.93
N LEU A 212 25.83 -2.57 16.73
CA LEU A 212 24.67 -1.92 16.12
C LEU A 212 23.53 -2.92 15.86
N ALA A 213 23.83 -4.06 15.23
CA ALA A 213 22.85 -5.09 14.93
C ALA A 213 22.21 -5.67 16.20
N ASP A 214 23.00 -5.89 17.25
CA ASP A 214 22.52 -6.33 18.55
C ASP A 214 21.57 -5.30 19.18
N SER A 215 21.96 -4.03 19.20
CA SER A 215 21.12 -2.95 19.74
C SER A 215 19.80 -2.84 18.97
N MET A 216 19.83 -2.93 17.64
CA MET A 216 18.63 -2.95 16.80
C MET A 216 17.72 -4.14 17.11
N ALA A 217 18.29 -5.33 17.29
CA ALA A 217 17.54 -6.53 17.62
C ALA A 217 16.91 -6.45 19.03
N ASP A 218 17.61 -5.87 20.01
CA ASP A 218 17.05 -5.60 21.35
C ASP A 218 15.83 -4.68 21.27
N ARG A 219 15.91 -3.60 20.49
CA ARG A 219 14.78 -2.67 20.28
C ARG A 219 13.60 -3.35 19.60
N LEU A 220 13.83 -4.19 18.58
CA LEU A 220 12.75 -4.96 17.93
C LEU A 220 12.04 -5.88 18.93
N VAL A 221 12.79 -6.57 19.79
CA VAL A 221 12.21 -7.47 20.80
C VAL A 221 11.45 -6.70 21.87
N GLU A 222 11.97 -5.54 22.29
CA GLU A 222 11.30 -4.64 23.24
C GLU A 222 9.94 -4.17 22.71
N ILE A 223 9.89 -3.72 21.44
CA ILE A 223 8.65 -3.31 20.76
C ILE A 223 7.69 -4.50 20.61
N SER A 224 8.21 -5.64 20.16
CA SER A 224 7.43 -6.87 19.99
C SER A 224 6.88 -7.42 21.31
N GLY A 225 7.55 -7.13 22.42
CA GLY A 225 7.12 -7.48 23.77
C GLY A 225 5.92 -6.68 24.27
N ARG A 226 5.59 -5.54 23.63
CA ARG A 226 4.43 -4.68 23.95
C ARG A 226 4.39 -4.20 25.41
N GLY A 227 5.56 -4.10 26.04
CA GLY A 227 5.72 -3.55 27.38
C GLY A 227 5.88 -2.04 27.37
N ASN A 228 6.26 -1.47 28.51
CA ASN A 228 6.68 -0.07 28.57
C ASN A 228 8.00 0.09 27.81
N LEU A 229 7.95 0.84 26.71
CA LEU A 229 9.12 1.11 25.88
C LEU A 229 10.01 2.14 26.57
N ALA A 230 11.32 1.95 26.44
CA ALA A 230 12.31 2.95 26.80
C ALA A 230 12.17 4.18 25.88
N PRO A 231 12.48 5.40 26.35
CA PRO A 231 12.39 6.61 25.54
C PRO A 231 13.19 6.55 24.24
N GLU A 232 14.33 5.85 24.25
CA GLU A 232 15.16 5.63 23.08
C GLU A 232 14.45 4.78 22.02
N THR A 233 13.71 3.75 22.46
CA THR A 233 12.91 2.86 21.62
C THR A 233 11.69 3.56 21.06
N GLU A 234 10.96 4.30 21.90
CA GLU A 234 9.74 5.02 21.51
C GLU A 234 10.05 6.06 20.41
N ALA A 235 11.23 6.68 20.47
CA ALA A 235 11.65 7.67 19.50
C ALA A 235 12.08 7.10 18.13
N LEU A 236 12.14 5.77 17.98
CA LEU A 236 12.31 5.08 16.70
C LEU A 236 10.97 4.74 16.03
N LEU A 237 9.86 4.86 16.76
CA LEU A 237 8.54 4.53 16.24
C LEU A 237 8.06 5.58 15.24
N ARG A 238 7.55 5.08 14.11
CA ARG A 238 6.96 5.87 13.01
C ARG A 238 5.43 5.86 13.09
N LEU A 239 4.88 4.82 13.69
CA LEU A 239 3.46 4.67 14.04
C LEU A 239 3.34 4.51 15.56
N PRO A 240 2.15 4.73 16.16
CA PRO A 240 1.95 4.47 17.57
C PRO A 240 2.43 3.07 17.99
N ALA A 241 2.82 2.91 19.26
CA ALA A 241 3.17 1.60 19.81
C ALA A 241 2.00 0.61 19.69
N LEU A 242 2.31 -0.67 19.72
CA LEU A 242 1.30 -1.73 19.74
C LEU A 242 0.54 -1.71 21.07
N HIS A 243 -0.79 -1.86 21.01
CA HIS A 243 -1.72 -1.88 22.14
C HIS A 243 -2.38 -3.26 22.35
N TRP A 244 -2.13 -4.24 21.49
CA TRP A 244 -2.71 -5.58 21.62
C TRP A 244 -2.30 -6.28 22.94
N GLU A 245 -3.29 -6.55 23.77
CA GLU A 245 -3.10 -7.19 25.09
C GLU A 245 -3.09 -8.73 25.03
N GLY A 246 -3.50 -9.33 23.91
CA GLY A 246 -3.54 -10.77 23.73
C GLY A 246 -2.15 -11.42 23.67
N ALA A 247 -2.13 -12.74 23.83
CA ALA A 247 -0.92 -13.54 23.61
C ALA A 247 -0.54 -13.54 22.12
N ILE A 248 0.75 -13.72 21.83
CA ILE A 248 1.24 -14.01 20.49
C ILE A 248 1.60 -15.48 20.46
N ASP A 249 0.87 -16.26 19.66
CA ASP A 249 1.09 -17.70 19.56
C ASP A 249 2.26 -18.03 18.64
N ALA A 250 2.50 -17.18 17.64
CA ALA A 250 3.61 -17.33 16.70
C ALA A 250 4.09 -15.99 16.12
N VAL A 251 5.36 -15.97 15.70
CA VAL A 251 5.97 -14.87 14.96
C VAL A 251 6.35 -15.36 13.56
N THR A 252 6.08 -14.55 12.55
CA THR A 252 6.53 -14.73 11.17
C THR A 252 7.43 -13.56 10.80
N PHE A 253 8.51 -13.81 10.07
CA PHE A 253 9.41 -12.78 9.56
C PHE A 253 9.24 -12.63 8.05
N SER A 254 9.26 -11.40 7.57
CA SER A 254 9.24 -11.08 6.14
C SER A 254 10.27 -9.97 5.82
N GLY A 255 10.37 -9.57 4.56
CA GLY A 255 11.35 -8.57 4.12
C GLY A 255 12.73 -9.15 3.85
N GLY A 256 13.64 -8.32 3.32
CA GLY A 256 14.95 -8.79 2.85
C GLY A 256 15.83 -9.40 3.94
N VAL A 257 15.70 -8.94 5.18
CA VAL A 257 16.47 -9.49 6.31
C VAL A 257 15.98 -10.90 6.69
N SER A 258 14.72 -11.23 6.41
CA SER A 258 14.16 -12.56 6.74
C SER A 258 14.82 -13.68 5.94
N GLU A 259 15.35 -13.42 4.74
CA GLU A 259 16.07 -14.41 3.92
C GLU A 259 17.28 -14.99 4.65
N TYR A 260 18.00 -14.15 5.40
CA TYR A 260 19.11 -14.57 6.25
C TYR A 260 18.63 -15.31 7.50
N LEU A 261 17.51 -14.87 8.08
CA LEU A 261 16.93 -15.47 9.29
C LEU A 261 16.52 -16.92 9.03
N TYR A 262 15.88 -17.18 7.88
CA TYR A 262 15.49 -18.51 7.44
C TYR A 262 16.63 -19.30 6.78
N GLY A 263 17.72 -18.63 6.41
CA GLY A 263 18.94 -19.26 5.87
C GLY A 263 18.91 -19.50 4.36
N TYR A 264 18.01 -18.84 3.63
CA TYR A 264 17.92 -18.88 2.18
C TYR A 264 19.01 -18.05 1.49
N GLU A 265 19.50 -17.01 2.17
CA GLU A 265 20.58 -16.15 1.69
C GLU A 265 21.79 -16.18 2.66
N GLN A 266 22.99 -16.13 2.09
CA GLN A 266 24.27 -16.09 2.82
C GLN A 266 25.22 -15.02 2.27
N THR A 267 24.87 -14.36 1.18
CA THR A 267 25.67 -13.34 0.50
C THR A 267 25.67 -12.05 1.32
N ASP A 268 26.86 -11.45 1.48
CA ASP A 268 26.99 -10.13 2.10
C ASP A 268 26.80 -9.04 1.04
N TYR A 269 25.79 -8.18 1.23
CA TYR A 269 25.49 -7.05 0.34
C TYR A 269 26.11 -5.72 0.82
N GLY A 270 27.05 -5.77 1.77
CA GLY A 270 27.69 -4.60 2.34
C GLY A 270 26.75 -3.81 3.25
N ASP A 271 25.93 -4.51 4.04
CA ASP A 271 25.00 -3.90 4.98
C ASP A 271 24.86 -4.74 6.26
N LEU A 272 23.99 -4.32 7.19
CA LEU A 272 23.77 -5.00 8.47
C LEU A 272 22.82 -6.20 8.37
N GLY A 273 22.32 -6.57 7.19
CA GLY A 273 21.24 -7.56 7.04
C GLY A 273 21.56 -8.92 7.66
N LEU A 274 22.73 -9.47 7.33
CA LEU A 274 23.16 -10.76 7.89
C LEU A 274 23.36 -10.70 9.41
N LEU A 275 23.93 -9.61 9.93
CA LEU A 275 24.18 -9.43 11.36
C LEU A 275 22.88 -9.24 12.14
N LEU A 276 21.99 -8.40 11.63
CA LEU A 276 20.68 -8.13 12.23
C LEU A 276 19.82 -9.40 12.26
N ALA A 277 19.79 -10.17 11.17
CA ALA A 277 19.05 -11.43 11.12
C ALA A 277 19.52 -12.43 12.18
N ARG A 278 20.85 -12.58 12.36
CA ARG A 278 21.43 -13.44 13.40
C ARG A 278 21.05 -12.97 14.80
N ALA A 279 21.23 -11.67 15.07
CA ALA A 279 20.93 -11.06 16.36
C ALA A 279 19.44 -11.20 16.74
N VAL A 280 18.53 -11.00 15.78
CA VAL A 280 17.07 -11.19 15.97
C VAL A 280 16.75 -12.66 16.21
N ARG A 281 17.30 -13.56 15.39
CA ARG A 281 17.05 -15.00 15.51
C ARG A 281 17.43 -15.54 16.88
N GLU A 282 18.60 -15.18 17.39
CA GLU A 282 19.07 -15.60 18.73
C GLU A 282 18.09 -15.19 19.83
N ARG A 283 17.58 -13.96 19.79
CA ARG A 283 16.64 -13.43 20.79
C ARG A 283 15.27 -14.09 20.70
N VAL A 284 14.79 -14.36 19.48
CA VAL A 284 13.49 -15.01 19.26
C VAL A 284 13.55 -16.47 19.70
N GLU A 285 14.61 -17.20 19.35
CA GLU A 285 14.84 -18.57 19.82
C GLU A 285 14.93 -18.63 21.35
N ALA A 286 15.60 -17.66 21.99
CA ALA A 286 15.67 -17.54 23.44
C ALA A 286 14.32 -17.24 24.11
N SER A 287 13.41 -16.54 23.43
CA SER A 287 12.06 -16.24 23.94
C SER A 287 11.14 -17.47 23.97
N GLY A 288 11.44 -18.51 23.18
CA GLY A 288 10.61 -19.71 23.03
C GLY A 288 9.34 -19.51 22.21
N VAL A 289 9.10 -18.33 21.66
CA VAL A 289 7.97 -18.08 20.75
C VAL A 289 8.16 -18.89 19.47
N ARG A 290 7.07 -19.50 19.00
CA ARG A 290 7.09 -20.30 17.78
C ARG A 290 7.37 -19.41 16.57
N ILE A 291 8.39 -19.74 15.79
CA ILE A 291 8.60 -19.15 14.47
C ILE A 291 7.76 -19.94 13.45
N MET A 292 6.90 -19.24 12.73
CA MET A 292 6.24 -19.75 11.53
C MET A 292 6.99 -19.22 10.31
N GLU A 293 7.17 -20.08 9.31
CA GLU A 293 7.78 -19.67 8.05
C GLU A 293 6.80 -18.79 7.26
N SER A 294 7.33 -17.70 6.70
CA SER A 294 6.60 -16.85 5.77
C SER A 294 6.42 -17.56 4.44
N VAL A 295 5.31 -17.26 3.75
CA VAL A 295 5.05 -17.79 2.42
C VAL A 295 5.88 -17.06 1.35
N GLU A 296 6.13 -15.76 1.53
CA GLU A 296 6.66 -14.89 0.46
C GLU A 296 7.82 -13.96 0.91
N ASN A 297 8.49 -14.23 2.05
CA ASN A 297 9.71 -13.57 2.56
C ASN A 297 9.96 -12.12 2.08
N ILE A 298 11.05 -11.84 1.33
CA ILE A 298 11.39 -10.50 0.81
C ILE A 298 10.29 -9.89 -0.07
N ARG A 299 9.46 -10.74 -0.68
CA ARG A 299 8.40 -10.35 -1.61
C ARG A 299 7.03 -10.21 -0.94
N ALA A 300 6.95 -10.36 0.39
CA ALA A 300 5.70 -10.26 1.13
C ALA A 300 4.94 -8.97 0.81
N THR A 301 5.62 -7.83 0.76
CA THR A 301 4.98 -6.54 0.48
C THR A 301 4.42 -6.46 -0.95
N VAL A 302 5.19 -6.94 -1.94
CA VAL A 302 4.76 -6.93 -3.35
C VAL A 302 3.62 -7.90 -3.63
N VAL A 303 3.68 -9.08 -3.02
CA VAL A 303 2.60 -10.06 -3.06
C VAL A 303 1.35 -9.51 -2.37
N GLY A 304 1.54 -8.93 -1.18
CA GLY A 304 0.50 -8.33 -0.37
C GLY A 304 -0.29 -7.26 -1.10
N ALA A 305 0.37 -6.36 -1.85
CA ALA A 305 -0.35 -5.35 -2.62
C ALA A 305 -1.21 -5.95 -3.74
N SER A 306 -0.75 -7.00 -4.41
CA SER A 306 -1.57 -7.69 -5.41
C SER A 306 -2.82 -8.33 -4.81
N GLN A 307 -2.76 -8.73 -3.54
CA GLN A 307 -3.85 -9.37 -2.81
C GLN A 307 -4.78 -8.39 -2.08
N TYR A 308 -4.23 -7.28 -1.56
CA TYR A 308 -4.93 -6.31 -0.71
C TYR A 308 -5.40 -5.08 -1.49
N THR A 309 -4.61 -4.62 -2.45
CA THR A 309 -4.82 -3.31 -3.09
C THR A 309 -5.58 -3.39 -4.41
N ILE A 310 -5.45 -4.50 -5.15
CA ILE A 310 -6.19 -4.73 -6.40
C ILE A 310 -7.57 -5.33 -6.08
N GLN A 311 -8.59 -4.48 -6.14
CA GLN A 311 -9.99 -4.89 -6.11
C GLN A 311 -10.54 -4.98 -7.54
N LEU A 312 -11.66 -5.67 -7.72
CA LEU A 312 -12.47 -5.53 -8.92
C LEU A 312 -13.82 -4.97 -8.53
N SER A 313 -14.37 -4.10 -9.38
CA SER A 313 -15.76 -3.70 -9.26
C SER A 313 -16.70 -4.90 -9.35
N GLY A 314 -17.96 -4.72 -8.98
CA GLY A 314 -19.01 -5.65 -9.35
C GLY A 314 -19.17 -5.77 -10.87
N THR A 315 -20.12 -6.61 -11.30
CA THR A 315 -20.43 -6.82 -12.72
C THR A 315 -21.57 -5.92 -13.21
N THR A 316 -22.27 -5.24 -12.29
CA THR A 316 -23.35 -4.32 -12.65
C THR A 316 -22.83 -2.89 -12.69
N ILE A 317 -21.78 -2.64 -13.47
CA ILE A 317 -21.26 -1.28 -13.70
C ILE A 317 -21.83 -0.63 -14.97
N PHE A 318 -21.63 0.67 -15.10
CA PHE A 318 -21.91 1.43 -16.31
C PHE A 318 -20.79 2.43 -16.59
N VAL A 319 -20.25 2.36 -17.81
CA VAL A 319 -19.19 3.26 -18.29
C VAL A 319 -19.63 3.78 -19.65
N ALA A 320 -19.61 5.10 -19.84
CA ALA A 320 -19.93 5.71 -21.12
C ALA A 320 -19.21 7.06 -21.28
N PRO A 321 -18.44 7.30 -22.36
CA PRO A 321 -18.03 6.33 -23.37
C PRO A 321 -16.91 5.40 -22.85
N ASP A 322 -16.76 4.20 -23.42
CA ASP A 322 -15.80 3.18 -22.96
C ASP A 322 -14.34 3.67 -22.83
N HIS A 323 -13.94 4.61 -23.70
CA HIS A 323 -12.59 5.17 -23.73
C HIS A 323 -12.30 6.18 -22.60
N ILE A 324 -13.25 6.45 -21.70
CA ILE A 324 -13.02 7.30 -20.53
C ILE A 324 -12.10 6.61 -19.51
N LEU A 325 -12.07 5.28 -19.52
CA LEU A 325 -11.16 4.48 -18.70
C LEU A 325 -9.84 4.25 -19.45
N PRO A 326 -8.69 4.21 -18.74
CA PRO A 326 -8.58 4.23 -17.28
C PRO A 326 -8.64 5.64 -16.66
N LEU A 327 -9.21 5.74 -15.45
CA LEU A 327 -9.13 6.93 -14.59
C LEU A 327 -8.05 6.77 -13.53
N ARG A 328 -7.35 7.87 -13.22
CA ARG A 328 -6.17 7.88 -12.36
C ARG A 328 -6.24 8.95 -11.31
N ASN A 329 -5.82 8.58 -10.10
CA ASN A 329 -5.65 9.46 -8.95
C ASN A 329 -6.89 10.32 -8.71
N VAL A 330 -8.07 9.69 -8.78
CA VAL A 330 -9.34 10.38 -8.60
C VAL A 330 -9.63 10.46 -7.11
N PRO A 331 -9.66 11.64 -6.48
CA PRO A 331 -9.97 11.77 -5.06
C PRO A 331 -11.39 11.27 -4.75
N ALA A 332 -11.51 10.49 -3.68
CA ALA A 332 -12.76 10.01 -3.13
C ALA A 332 -13.42 11.10 -2.27
N VAL A 333 -14.71 11.31 -2.50
CA VAL A 333 -15.55 12.25 -1.78
C VAL A 333 -16.71 11.48 -1.18
N THR A 334 -16.88 11.53 0.15
CA THR A 334 -17.89 10.76 0.89
C THR A 334 -18.87 11.69 1.61
N PRO A 335 -19.83 12.33 0.91
CA PRO A 335 -20.86 13.11 1.59
C PRO A 335 -21.76 12.20 2.44
N ARG A 336 -22.22 12.72 3.57
CA ARG A 336 -23.20 12.02 4.40
C ARG A 336 -24.59 12.29 3.85
N PHE A 337 -25.24 11.24 3.38
CA PHE A 337 -26.61 11.28 2.86
C PHE A 337 -27.56 10.60 3.85
N ALA A 338 -28.78 11.14 3.99
CA ALA A 338 -29.88 10.48 4.69
C ALA A 338 -30.64 9.62 3.68
N LEU A 339 -30.15 8.41 3.39
CA LEU A 339 -30.68 7.55 2.33
C LEU A 339 -31.75 6.57 2.84
N GLU A 340 -31.95 6.46 4.14
CA GLU A 340 -32.94 5.56 4.72
C GLU A 340 -34.40 6.04 4.50
N GLU A 341 -34.59 7.31 4.16
CA GLU A 341 -35.91 7.92 3.96
C GLU A 341 -36.57 7.51 2.63
N ASP A 342 -37.91 7.45 2.60
CA ASP A 342 -38.67 7.08 1.39
C ASP A 342 -38.63 8.16 0.30
N SER A 343 -38.48 9.43 0.70
CA SER A 343 -38.34 10.58 -0.19
C SER A 343 -36.99 11.24 0.06
N LEU A 344 -36.25 11.55 -1.01
CA LEU A 344 -34.92 12.15 -0.92
C LEU A 344 -35.00 13.62 -1.35
N ASP A 345 -34.44 14.53 -0.53
CA ASP A 345 -34.38 15.96 -0.87
C ASP A 345 -33.17 16.27 -1.75
N GLN A 346 -33.43 16.57 -3.02
CA GLN A 346 -32.42 16.93 -4.02
C GLN A 346 -31.54 18.11 -3.57
N THR A 347 -32.12 19.10 -2.88
CA THR A 347 -31.42 20.31 -2.44
C THR A 347 -30.45 19.99 -1.32
N ALA A 348 -30.87 19.16 -0.36
CA ALA A 348 -30.03 18.68 0.74
C ALA A 348 -28.87 17.83 0.22
N ILE A 349 -29.12 16.95 -0.75
CA ILE A 349 -28.09 16.12 -1.39
C ILE A 349 -27.07 17.01 -2.12
N ALA A 350 -27.53 17.96 -2.91
CA ALA A 350 -26.65 18.90 -3.61
C ALA A 350 -25.79 19.73 -2.63
N ALA A 351 -26.37 20.13 -1.50
CA ALA A 351 -25.64 20.83 -0.43
C ALA A 351 -24.57 19.92 0.20
N ALA A 352 -24.92 18.69 0.57
CA ALA A 352 -23.97 17.73 1.15
C ALA A 352 -22.77 17.45 0.23
N VAL A 353 -23.02 17.32 -1.07
CA VAL A 353 -21.96 17.17 -2.08
C VAL A 353 -21.04 18.40 -2.12
N ARG A 354 -21.61 19.61 -2.21
CA ARG A 354 -20.82 20.85 -2.23
C ARG A 354 -20.00 21.02 -0.96
N ASP A 355 -20.58 20.72 0.19
CA ASP A 355 -19.89 20.78 1.49
C ASP A 355 -18.70 19.82 1.51
N ALA A 356 -18.85 18.62 0.94
CA ALA A 356 -17.75 17.66 0.84
C ALA A 356 -16.63 18.13 -0.11
N LEU A 357 -16.97 18.74 -1.25
CA LEU A 357 -15.98 19.35 -2.13
C LEU A 357 -15.22 20.49 -1.44
N VAL A 358 -15.90 21.32 -0.64
CA VAL A 358 -15.26 22.40 0.12
C VAL A 358 -14.34 21.83 1.21
N ARG A 359 -14.78 20.81 1.95
CA ARG A 359 -13.95 20.17 3.00
C ARG A 359 -12.62 19.63 2.45
N LEU A 360 -12.62 19.14 1.22
CA LEU A 360 -11.47 18.52 0.57
C LEU A 360 -10.69 19.50 -0.35
N ASP A 361 -11.06 20.78 -0.35
CA ASP A 361 -10.48 21.82 -1.22
C ASP A 361 -10.58 21.48 -2.74
N LEU A 362 -11.64 20.77 -3.12
CA LEU A 362 -11.95 20.38 -4.51
C LEU A 362 -12.98 21.29 -5.17
N SER A 363 -13.37 22.37 -4.49
CA SER A 363 -14.43 23.30 -4.91
C SER A 363 -14.14 24.06 -6.21
N GLN A 364 -12.87 24.13 -6.64
CA GLN A 364 -12.50 24.77 -7.91
C GLN A 364 -12.83 23.89 -9.11
N GLY A 365 -12.89 22.58 -8.92
CA GLY A 365 -13.18 21.60 -9.96
C GLY A 365 -12.12 21.45 -11.04
N ASP A 366 -10.84 21.54 -10.68
CA ASP A 366 -9.72 21.39 -11.63
C ASP A 366 -9.37 19.92 -11.96
N GLN A 367 -10.04 18.97 -11.31
CA GLN A 367 -9.84 17.53 -11.49
C GLN A 367 -11.17 16.75 -11.30
N PRO A 368 -11.30 15.53 -11.84
CA PRO A 368 -12.44 14.66 -11.54
C PRO A 368 -12.45 14.24 -10.07
N VAL A 369 -13.62 13.81 -9.58
CA VAL A 369 -13.81 13.30 -8.21
C VAL A 369 -14.67 12.05 -8.24
N ALA A 370 -14.41 11.10 -7.33
CA ALA A 370 -15.18 9.87 -7.16
C ALA A 370 -16.16 10.05 -6.00
N LEU A 371 -17.46 10.17 -6.31
CA LEU A 371 -18.49 10.27 -5.29
C LEU A 371 -18.79 8.88 -4.73
N CYS A 372 -18.45 8.69 -3.46
CA CYS A 372 -18.53 7.41 -2.78
C CYS A 372 -19.73 7.40 -1.81
N PHE A 373 -20.58 6.38 -1.90
CA PHE A 373 -21.77 6.27 -1.06
C PHE A 373 -22.24 4.82 -0.85
N ASP A 374 -22.80 4.57 0.33
CA ASP A 374 -23.48 3.32 0.67
C ASP A 374 -24.99 3.50 0.46
N TRP A 375 -25.52 2.95 -0.64
CA TRP A 375 -26.95 3.08 -0.93
C TRP A 375 -27.77 2.18 -0.03
N ARG A 376 -28.70 2.81 0.70
CA ARG A 376 -29.61 2.12 1.62
C ARG A 376 -31.06 2.30 1.19
N GLY A 377 -31.88 1.30 1.49
CA GLY A 377 -33.30 1.30 1.14
C GLY A 377 -33.58 0.89 -0.31
N SER A 378 -34.79 1.20 -0.80
CA SER A 378 -35.23 0.75 -2.12
C SER A 378 -34.62 1.58 -3.25
N ALA A 379 -34.20 0.93 -4.34
CA ALA A 379 -33.80 1.58 -5.59
C ALA A 379 -35.02 1.89 -6.48
N SER A 380 -36.05 2.53 -5.92
CA SER A 380 -37.23 2.95 -6.70
C SER A 380 -36.88 4.12 -7.62
N TYR A 381 -37.56 4.21 -8.77
CA TYR A 381 -37.31 5.23 -9.78
C TYR A 381 -37.24 6.65 -9.19
N GLN A 382 -38.22 7.03 -8.36
CA GLN A 382 -38.27 8.38 -7.80
C GLN A 382 -37.07 8.67 -6.89
N ARG A 383 -36.70 7.71 -6.02
CA ARG A 383 -35.55 7.87 -5.13
C ARG A 383 -34.24 7.98 -5.91
N THR A 384 -34.04 7.11 -6.90
CA THR A 384 -32.87 7.17 -7.78
C THR A 384 -32.81 8.49 -8.55
N HIS A 385 -33.94 8.95 -9.07
CA HIS A 385 -34.04 10.24 -9.78
C HIS A 385 -33.72 11.42 -8.88
N ASP A 386 -34.30 11.49 -7.69
CA ASP A 386 -34.06 12.58 -6.75
C ASP A 386 -32.60 12.60 -6.27
N PHE A 387 -32.04 11.43 -5.97
CA PHE A 387 -30.63 11.32 -5.58
C PHE A 387 -29.68 11.81 -6.67
N LEU A 388 -29.82 11.29 -7.88
CA LEU A 388 -28.92 11.61 -8.99
C LEU A 388 -29.08 13.06 -9.47
N THR A 389 -30.29 13.62 -9.38
CA THR A 389 -30.52 15.05 -9.66
C THR A 389 -29.80 15.93 -8.63
N GLY A 390 -29.90 15.60 -7.35
CA GLY A 390 -29.17 16.30 -6.29
C GLY A 390 -27.65 16.18 -6.45
N VAL A 391 -27.15 14.98 -6.77
CA VAL A 391 -25.72 14.72 -6.99
C VAL A 391 -25.17 15.51 -8.17
N THR A 392 -25.83 15.45 -9.34
CA THR A 392 -25.39 16.17 -10.54
C THR A 392 -25.41 17.68 -10.33
N ALA A 393 -26.42 18.22 -9.63
CA ALA A 393 -26.46 19.63 -9.24
C ALA A 393 -25.32 20.00 -8.27
N GLY A 394 -25.00 19.13 -7.31
CA GLY A 394 -23.90 19.31 -6.36
C GLY A 394 -22.52 19.29 -7.01
N LEU A 395 -22.35 18.46 -8.04
CA LEU A 395 -21.10 18.29 -8.80
C LEU A 395 -20.97 19.23 -10.02
N SER A 396 -21.91 20.15 -10.23
CA SER A 396 -21.92 21.06 -11.40
C SER A 396 -20.56 21.74 -11.66
N VAL A 397 -19.84 22.20 -10.62
CA VAL A 397 -18.52 22.82 -10.78
C VAL A 397 -17.45 21.91 -11.40
N ILE A 398 -17.60 20.59 -11.25
CA ILE A 398 -16.76 19.55 -11.85
C ILE A 398 -17.25 19.23 -13.26
N LEU A 399 -18.55 18.96 -13.39
CA LEU A 399 -19.18 18.49 -14.63
C LEU A 399 -19.18 19.55 -15.73
N ASP A 400 -19.40 20.82 -15.39
CA ASP A 400 -19.43 21.95 -16.33
C ASP A 400 -18.05 22.21 -16.97
N LYS A 401 -16.96 21.73 -16.33
CA LYS A 401 -15.60 21.75 -16.87
C LYS A 401 -15.28 20.53 -17.76
N GLY A 402 -16.25 19.64 -17.97
CA GLY A 402 -16.12 18.47 -18.84
C GLY A 402 -15.51 17.24 -18.16
N HIS A 403 -15.32 17.26 -16.83
CA HIS A 403 -14.87 16.08 -16.11
C HIS A 403 -15.98 15.01 -16.03
N PRO A 404 -15.62 13.71 -15.95
CA PRO A 404 -16.57 12.62 -15.81
C PRO A 404 -17.35 12.70 -14.49
N LEU A 405 -18.61 12.25 -14.52
CA LEU A 405 -19.35 11.86 -13.33
C LEU A 405 -18.86 10.48 -12.89
N VAL A 406 -18.13 10.42 -11.78
CA VAL A 406 -17.64 9.15 -11.21
C VAL A 406 -18.44 8.82 -9.95
N LEU A 407 -19.21 7.73 -10.00
CA LEU A 407 -20.00 7.19 -8.90
C LEU A 407 -19.38 5.87 -8.46
N VAL A 408 -19.13 5.72 -7.15
CA VAL A 408 -18.61 4.49 -6.56
C VAL A 408 -19.55 4.05 -5.44
N CYS A 409 -20.24 2.93 -5.63
CA CYS A 409 -21.16 2.39 -4.65
C CYS A 409 -20.62 1.13 -3.98
N GLN A 410 -20.92 0.96 -2.70
CA GLN A 410 -20.63 -0.30 -2.01
C GLN A 410 -21.60 -1.42 -2.41
N GLY A 411 -22.85 -1.09 -2.70
CA GLY A 411 -23.89 -2.04 -3.10
C GLY A 411 -23.95 -2.26 -4.61
N ASP A 412 -24.46 -3.43 -5.04
CA ASP A 412 -24.59 -3.88 -6.43
C ASP A 412 -25.72 -3.14 -7.19
N ILE A 413 -25.49 -1.88 -7.52
CA ILE A 413 -26.47 -0.98 -8.17
C ILE A 413 -25.85 -0.02 -9.20
N GLY A 414 -24.57 -0.15 -9.51
CA GLY A 414 -23.82 0.85 -10.28
C GLY A 414 -24.44 1.13 -11.65
N ARG A 415 -24.96 0.10 -12.30
CA ARG A 415 -25.52 0.14 -13.64
C ARG A 415 -26.86 0.84 -13.69
N VAL A 416 -27.69 0.64 -12.67
CA VAL A 416 -28.98 1.33 -12.55
C VAL A 416 -28.73 2.84 -12.49
N PHE A 417 -27.74 3.26 -11.71
CA PHE A 417 -27.46 4.68 -11.54
C PHE A 417 -26.85 5.28 -12.81
N GLY A 418 -25.88 4.61 -13.43
CA GLY A 418 -25.27 5.09 -14.66
C GLY A 418 -26.26 5.20 -15.83
N ILE A 419 -27.13 4.19 -16.01
CA ILE A 419 -28.21 4.25 -17.03
C ILE A 419 -29.17 5.39 -16.74
N HIS A 420 -29.58 5.57 -15.47
CA HIS A 420 -30.51 6.64 -15.11
C HIS A 420 -29.93 8.03 -15.39
N VAL A 421 -28.65 8.24 -15.12
CA VAL A 421 -27.99 9.51 -15.49
C VAL A 421 -27.92 9.68 -17.01
N ALA A 422 -27.57 8.62 -17.75
CA ALA A 422 -27.40 8.67 -19.19
C ALA A 422 -28.71 8.88 -19.95
N GLU A 423 -29.76 8.13 -19.61
CA GLU A 423 -31.01 8.08 -20.35
C GLU A 423 -32.07 9.04 -19.81
N GLU A 424 -32.19 9.19 -18.49
CA GLU A 424 -33.27 9.98 -17.86
C GLU A 424 -32.84 11.42 -17.56
N LEU A 425 -31.61 11.63 -17.07
CA LEU A 425 -31.09 12.98 -16.82
C LEU A 425 -30.43 13.60 -18.05
N GLY A 426 -30.06 12.79 -19.05
CA GLY A 426 -29.48 13.26 -20.31
C GLY A 426 -28.13 13.96 -20.13
N SER A 427 -27.28 13.47 -19.22
CA SER A 427 -25.97 14.08 -18.94
C SER A 427 -25.08 14.11 -20.19
N ALA A 428 -24.45 15.26 -20.45
CA ALA A 428 -23.47 15.41 -21.53
C ALA A 428 -22.05 14.98 -21.11
N SER A 429 -21.77 14.92 -19.81
CA SER A 429 -20.46 14.51 -19.28
C SER A 429 -20.32 12.98 -19.34
N PRO A 430 -19.10 12.45 -19.57
CA PRO A 430 -18.82 11.03 -19.42
C PRO A 430 -19.25 10.49 -18.05
N ILE A 431 -19.64 9.23 -17.99
CA ILE A 431 -20.16 8.57 -16.79
C ILE A 431 -19.32 7.34 -16.50
N VAL A 432 -18.85 7.21 -15.25
CA VAL A 432 -18.22 6.02 -14.70
C VAL A 432 -18.95 5.69 -13.41
N SER A 433 -19.85 4.70 -13.43
CA SER A 433 -20.62 4.26 -12.28
C SER A 433 -20.28 2.81 -11.97
N ILE A 434 -19.49 2.60 -10.91
CA ILE A 434 -19.02 1.30 -10.48
C ILE A 434 -19.60 0.93 -9.11
N ASP A 435 -19.65 -0.36 -8.82
CA ASP A 435 -20.15 -0.90 -7.56
C ASP A 435 -19.23 -1.95 -6.94
N GLY A 436 -19.58 -2.42 -5.74
CA GLY A 436 -18.85 -3.43 -4.99
C GLY A 436 -17.55 -2.93 -4.37
N ILE A 437 -17.34 -1.61 -4.35
CA ILE A 437 -16.13 -0.96 -3.85
C ILE A 437 -16.49 -0.07 -2.67
N ALA A 438 -15.76 -0.22 -1.56
CA ALA A 438 -15.86 0.67 -0.40
C ALA A 438 -14.63 1.59 -0.38
N LEU A 439 -14.86 2.90 -0.32
CA LEU A 439 -13.84 3.95 -0.26
C LEU A 439 -14.10 4.83 0.96
N GLU A 440 -13.04 5.30 1.61
CA GLU A 440 -13.11 6.25 2.71
C GLU A 440 -12.83 7.69 2.24
N GLU A 441 -13.15 8.67 3.10
CA GLU A 441 -12.79 10.06 2.84
C GLU A 441 -11.26 10.18 2.79
N PHE A 442 -10.72 11.00 1.88
CA PHE A 442 -9.26 11.17 1.62
C PHE A 442 -8.58 10.02 0.87
N ASP A 443 -9.31 8.95 0.52
CA ASP A 443 -8.81 8.00 -0.45
C ASP A 443 -8.72 8.61 -1.85
N PHE A 444 -7.92 7.98 -2.68
CA PHE A 444 -7.80 8.19 -4.12
C PHE A 444 -8.03 6.86 -4.80
N VAL A 445 -8.75 6.88 -5.91
CA VAL A 445 -9.06 5.68 -6.67
C VAL A 445 -8.47 5.75 -8.07
N ASP A 446 -7.85 4.66 -8.49
CA ASP A 446 -7.60 4.39 -9.89
C ASP A 446 -8.60 3.33 -10.36
N ILE A 447 -9.16 3.56 -11.54
CA ILE A 447 -10.10 2.65 -12.20
C ILE A 447 -9.47 2.28 -13.54
N GLY A 448 -9.06 1.02 -13.69
CA GLY A 448 -8.43 0.53 -14.92
C GLY A 448 -9.43 0.29 -16.05
N ALA A 449 -8.94 -0.27 -17.15
CA ALA A 449 -9.78 -0.65 -18.29
C ALA A 449 -10.67 -1.87 -17.95
N PRO A 450 -11.87 -1.98 -18.55
CA PRO A 450 -12.73 -3.15 -18.36
C PRO A 450 -12.03 -4.45 -18.77
N LEU A 451 -12.18 -5.48 -17.93
CA LEU A 451 -11.65 -6.81 -18.20
C LEU A 451 -12.49 -7.52 -19.26
N GLU A 452 -11.81 -8.15 -20.22
CA GLU A 452 -12.48 -8.93 -21.26
C GLU A 452 -13.29 -10.09 -20.65
N GLY A 453 -14.56 -10.20 -21.07
CA GLY A 453 -15.47 -11.27 -20.67
C GLY A 453 -16.33 -10.98 -19.43
N SER A 454 -15.81 -10.32 -18.39
CA SER A 454 -16.61 -9.98 -17.20
C SER A 454 -17.25 -8.58 -17.27
N GLY A 455 -16.60 -7.65 -17.97
CA GLY A 455 -16.99 -6.23 -17.98
C GLY A 455 -16.71 -5.49 -16.65
N ALA A 456 -16.20 -6.17 -15.63
CA ALA A 456 -15.75 -5.54 -14.39
C ALA A 456 -14.45 -4.77 -14.64
N VAL A 457 -14.18 -3.74 -13.83
CA VAL A 457 -12.98 -2.93 -13.91
C VAL A 457 -12.07 -3.20 -12.71
N PRO A 458 -10.74 -3.26 -12.89
CA PRO A 458 -9.82 -3.30 -11.78
C PRO A 458 -9.78 -1.93 -11.10
N VAL A 459 -9.85 -1.95 -9.78
CA VAL A 459 -9.93 -0.76 -8.93
C VAL A 459 -8.85 -0.86 -7.89
N VAL A 460 -8.16 0.25 -7.66
CA VAL A 460 -7.15 0.34 -6.61
C VAL A 460 -7.42 1.57 -5.78
N ILE A 461 -7.43 1.34 -4.47
CA ILE A 461 -7.63 2.36 -3.45
C ILE A 461 -6.26 2.78 -2.91
N LYS A 462 -6.02 4.09 -2.87
CA LYS A 462 -4.79 4.71 -2.37
C LYS A 462 -5.17 5.70 -1.29
N SER A 463 -4.78 5.48 -0.04
CA SER A 463 -4.98 6.48 1.00
C SER A 463 -3.83 7.48 0.97
N LEU A 464 -4.11 8.76 0.71
CA LEU A 464 -3.09 9.81 0.78
C LEU A 464 -2.94 10.30 2.23
N LEU A 465 -1.83 9.93 2.86
CA LEU A 465 -1.22 10.73 3.90
C LEU A 465 0.16 11.16 3.39
N PHE A 466 0.23 12.31 2.71
CA PHE A 466 1.51 12.97 2.52
C PHE A 466 2.00 13.44 3.89
N PRO A 467 3.19 13.04 4.34
CA PRO A 467 3.78 13.66 5.51
C PRO A 467 4.10 15.13 5.18
N THR A 468 3.51 16.05 5.94
CA THR A 468 4.04 17.40 6.08
C THR A 468 5.46 17.32 6.62
N SER A 469 6.42 17.77 5.80
CA SER A 469 7.83 18.11 6.09
C SER A 469 8.64 17.20 7.04
N ALA A 470 9.82 16.81 6.55
CA ALA A 470 10.90 16.16 7.29
C ALA A 470 11.07 16.66 8.74
N ALA A 471 10.76 15.79 9.71
CA ALA A 471 11.30 15.83 11.06
C ALA A 471 11.25 14.40 11.65
N PRO A 472 12.31 13.94 12.34
CA PRO A 472 12.29 12.69 13.09
C PRO A 472 11.50 12.86 14.40
N GLY A 473 10.64 11.90 14.72
CA GLY A 473 9.94 11.82 16.00
C GLY A 473 8.84 12.87 16.22
N ARG A 474 7.84 12.53 17.02
CA ARG A 474 6.87 13.50 17.54
C ARG A 474 7.62 14.60 18.30
N GLU A 475 7.72 15.80 17.74
CA GLU A 475 8.09 16.98 18.54
C GLU A 475 6.96 17.31 19.51
N GLY A 476 7.35 17.50 20.77
CA GLY A 476 6.47 17.52 21.94
C GLY A 476 5.38 18.58 21.90
N LEU A 477 4.18 18.16 22.31
CA LEU A 477 3.17 19.05 22.87
C LEU A 477 3.30 19.03 24.39
N GLU A 478 4.30 19.76 24.89
CA GLU A 478 4.24 20.34 26.24
C GLU A 478 4.41 21.85 26.12
N GLY A 479 3.39 22.60 26.54
CA GLY A 479 3.53 24.01 26.89
C GLY A 479 2.49 24.97 26.32
N SER A 480 1.27 24.94 26.86
CA SER A 480 0.43 26.12 27.24
C SER A 480 -0.80 25.67 28.00
#